data_AF-A0A2A6HGU1-F1
#
_entry.id   AF-A0A2A6HGU1-F1
#
_cell.length_a   1.000
_cell.length_b   1.000
_cell.length_c   1.000
_cell.angle_alpha   90.00
_cell.angle_beta   90.00
_cell.angle_gamma   90.00
#
_symmetry.space_group_name_H-M   'P 1'
#
loop_
_entity.id
_entity.type
_entity.pdbx_description
1 polymer ?
#
loop_
_entity_poly.entity_id
_entity_poly.type
_entity_poly.pdbx_seq_one_letter_code
_entity_poly.pdbx_strand_id
1 'polypeptide(L)'
;MQRRLVQMLAAEGVPQREICRLLAIDPKTLRKRYRRELDVGAAKLECALTFHLLRIAGGRGAVALKAIRFALQSRFGWSEFAPRPPD
;
A
#
# COMPACT_ATOMS: atom_id res chain seq x y z
N MET A 1 -4.31 -20.77 5.82
CA MET A 1 -5.38 -19.75 5.89
C MET A 1 -4.86 -18.36 6.24
N GLN A 2 -4.08 -18.20 7.33
CA GLN A 2 -3.62 -16.88 7.81
C GLN A 2 -2.78 -16.07 6.79
N ARG A 3 -1.93 -16.71 5.98
CA ARG A 3 -1.12 -16.02 4.94
C ARG A 3 -1.97 -15.25 3.92
N ARG A 4 -3.02 -15.89 3.38
CA ARG A 4 -3.93 -15.23 2.42
C ARG A 4 -4.66 -14.06 3.06
N LEU A 5 -5.07 -14.20 4.32
CA LEU A 5 -5.72 -13.14 5.08
C LEU A 5 -4.79 -11.93 5.29
N VAL A 6 -3.53 -12.14 5.72
CA VAL A 6 -2.55 -11.06 5.87
C VAL A 6 -2.34 -10.31 4.55
N GLN A 7 -2.15 -11.05 3.46
CA GLN A 7 -1.93 -10.45 2.15
C GLN A 7 -3.15 -9.63 1.69
N MET A 8 -4.35 -10.15 1.90
CA MET A 8 -5.59 -9.43 1.57
C MET A 8 -5.71 -8.15 2.38
N LEU A 9 -5.55 -8.21 3.70
CA LEU A 9 -5.66 -7.03 4.56
C LEU A 9 -4.61 -5.96 4.22
N ALA A 10 -3.37 -6.39 3.90
CA ALA A 10 -2.35 -5.48 3.42
C ALA A 10 -2.71 -4.85 2.06
N ALA A 11 -3.33 -5.60 1.16
CA ALA A 11 -3.81 -5.11 -0.13
C ALA A 11 -4.99 -4.13 -0.01
N GLU A 12 -5.83 -4.27 1.01
CA GLU A 12 -6.88 -3.31 1.36
C GLU A 12 -6.34 -2.10 2.14
N GLY A 13 -5.02 -2.03 2.38
CA GLY A 13 -4.38 -0.91 3.06
C GLY A 13 -4.53 -0.89 4.57
N VAL A 14 -4.96 -1.99 5.18
CA VAL A 14 -5.09 -2.13 6.64
C VAL A 14 -3.72 -1.96 7.33
N PRO A 15 -3.61 -1.13 8.39
CA PRO A 15 -2.36 -0.97 9.11
C PRO A 15 -1.89 -2.28 9.76
N GLN A 16 -0.58 -2.55 9.74
CA GLN A 16 0.00 -3.77 10.34
C GLN A 16 -0.38 -3.97 11.81
N ARG A 17 -0.58 -2.89 12.58
CA ARG A 17 -1.05 -2.97 13.98
C ARG A 17 -2.44 -3.61 14.11
N GLU A 18 -3.34 -3.32 13.18
CA GLU A 18 -4.69 -3.87 13.18
C GLU A 18 -4.66 -5.33 12.74
N ILE A 19 -3.80 -5.66 11.76
CA ILE A 19 -3.54 -7.05 11.35
C ILE A 19 -3.01 -7.87 12.54
N CYS A 20 -2.12 -7.30 13.35
CA CYS A 20 -1.61 -7.94 14.57
C CYS A 20 -2.73 -8.20 15.59
N ARG A 21 -3.60 -7.20 15.83
CA ARG A 21 -4.75 -7.34 16.75
C ARG A 21 -5.72 -8.43 16.27
N LEU A 22 -6.03 -8.45 14.98
CA LEU A 22 -6.94 -9.43 14.38
C LEU A 22 -6.40 -10.86 14.45
N LEU A 23 -5.08 -11.03 14.34
CA LEU A 23 -4.44 -12.34 14.43
C LEU A 23 -4.00 -12.71 15.85
N ALA A 24 -4.16 -11.81 16.83
CA ALA A 24 -3.65 -11.95 18.19
C ALA A 24 -2.14 -12.31 18.24
N ILE A 25 -1.32 -11.65 17.42
CA ILE A 25 0.14 -11.85 17.37
C ILE A 25 0.92 -10.56 17.63
N ASP A 26 2.14 -10.71 18.12
CA ASP A 26 3.08 -9.59 18.26
C ASP A 26 3.54 -9.07 16.88
N PRO A 27 3.78 -7.75 16.73
CA PRO A 27 4.31 -7.18 15.49
C PRO A 27 5.59 -7.83 14.96
N LYS A 28 6.48 -8.31 15.85
CA LYS A 28 7.70 -9.04 15.43
C LYS A 28 7.38 -10.35 14.73
N THR A 29 6.33 -11.04 15.18
CA THR A 29 5.85 -12.29 14.57
C THR A 29 5.24 -12.01 13.21
N LEU A 30 4.45 -10.93 13.08
CA LEU A 30 3.89 -10.51 11.79
C LEU A 30 5.02 -10.26 10.78
N ARG A 31 6.01 -9.43 11.13
CA ARG A 31 7.15 -9.13 10.25
C ARG A 31 8.00 -10.36 9.92
N LYS A 32 8.27 -11.24 10.88
CA LYS A 32 9.12 -12.41 10.67
C LYS A 32 8.47 -13.50 9.83
N ARG A 33 7.16 -13.75 10.00
CA ARG A 33 6.47 -14.90 9.40
C ARG A 33 5.70 -14.56 8.13
N TYR A 34 5.30 -13.30 7.99
CA TYR A 34 4.42 -12.83 6.92
C TYR A 34 5.01 -11.70 6.07
N ARG A 35 6.33 -11.54 6.06
CA ARG A 35 6.99 -10.47 5.30
C ARG A 35 6.58 -10.45 3.83
N ARG A 36 6.61 -11.62 3.18
CA ARG A 36 6.22 -11.78 1.79
C ARG A 36 4.77 -11.34 1.54
N GLU A 37 3.85 -11.74 2.41
CA GLU A 37 2.44 -11.39 2.29
C GLU A 37 2.20 -9.89 2.46
N LEU A 38 2.92 -9.24 3.38
CA LEU A 38 2.89 -7.79 3.56
C LEU A 38 3.41 -7.06 2.32
N ASP A 39 4.54 -7.51 1.77
CA ASP A 39 5.18 -6.89 0.60
C ASP A 39 4.30 -7.06 -0.65
N VAL A 40 3.77 -8.26 -0.88
CA VAL A 40 2.84 -8.54 -2.00
C VAL A 40 1.52 -7.78 -1.83
N GLY A 41 0.99 -7.70 -0.61
CA GLY A 41 -0.22 -6.93 -0.33
C GLY A 41 -0.02 -5.44 -0.59
N ALA A 42 1.09 -4.86 -0.10
CA ALA A 42 1.44 -3.47 -0.38
C ALA A 42 1.56 -3.20 -1.88
N ALA A 43 2.26 -4.05 -2.63
CA ALA A 43 2.37 -3.92 -4.09
C ALA A 43 1.00 -3.96 -4.79
N LYS A 44 0.08 -4.83 -4.34
CA LYS A 44 -1.29 -4.87 -4.88
C LYS A 44 -2.06 -3.58 -4.65
N LEU A 45 -1.91 -2.98 -3.46
CA LEU A 45 -2.52 -1.68 -3.16
C LEU A 45 -1.95 -0.58 -4.07
N GLU A 46 -0.64 -0.54 -4.25
CA GLU A 46 0.04 0.40 -5.14
C GLU A 46 -0.47 0.29 -6.59
N CYS A 47 -0.58 -0.93 -7.11
CA CYS A 47 -1.14 -1.19 -8.44
C CYS A 47 -2.59 -0.69 -8.54
N ALA A 48 -3.44 -0.99 -7.56
CA ALA A 48 -4.83 -0.57 -7.56
C ALA A 48 -4.98 0.97 -7.56
N LEU A 49 -4.17 1.66 -6.76
CA LEU A 49 -4.10 3.13 -6.73
C LEU A 49 -3.65 3.68 -8.09
N THR A 50 -2.64 3.08 -8.70
CA THR A 50 -2.10 3.50 -10.00
C THR A 50 -3.12 3.30 -11.13
N PHE A 51 -3.82 2.16 -11.16
CA PHE A 51 -4.90 1.94 -12.12
C PHE A 51 -6.03 2.94 -11.95
N HIS A 52 -6.37 3.30 -10.71
CA HIS A 52 -7.36 4.33 -10.45
C HIS A 52 -6.90 5.67 -11.02
N LEU A 53 -5.64 6.09 -10.79
CA LEU A 53 -5.09 7.32 -11.38
C LEU A 53 -5.25 7.36 -12.89
N LEU A 54 -4.90 6.27 -13.59
CA LEU A 54 -5.03 6.18 -15.04
C LEU A 54 -6.47 6.40 -15.50
N ARG A 55 -7.44 5.83 -14.79
CA ARG A 55 -8.87 5.98 -15.08
C ARG A 55 -9.37 7.42 -14.92
N ILE A 56 -8.83 8.18 -13.96
CA ILE A 56 -9.28 9.55 -13.66
C ILE A 56 -8.46 10.64 -14.36
N ALA A 57 -7.39 10.27 -15.07
CA ALA A 57 -6.48 11.20 -15.75
C ALA A 57 -7.20 12.12 -16.76
N GLY A 58 -8.32 11.67 -17.34
CA GLY A 58 -9.17 12.46 -18.26
C GLY A 58 -10.00 13.58 -17.61
N GLY A 59 -9.63 14.05 -16.41
CA GLY A 59 -10.16 15.28 -15.81
C GLY A 59 -11.35 15.13 -14.85
N ARG A 60 -11.79 13.90 -14.53
CA ARG A 60 -12.87 13.66 -13.56
C ARG A 60 -12.29 13.15 -12.24
N GLY A 61 -12.63 13.77 -11.11
CA GLY A 61 -12.26 13.24 -9.78
C GLY A 61 -11.00 13.86 -9.15
N ALA A 62 -10.92 15.19 -9.12
CA ALA A 62 -9.82 15.93 -8.48
C ALA A 62 -9.58 15.54 -7.01
N VAL A 63 -10.62 15.16 -6.27
CA VAL A 63 -10.49 14.66 -4.89
C VAL A 63 -9.80 13.31 -4.85
N ALA A 64 -10.19 12.38 -5.73
CA ALA A 64 -9.55 11.07 -5.84
C ALA A 64 -8.07 11.21 -6.25
N LEU A 65 -7.76 12.11 -7.19
CA LEU A 65 -6.40 12.41 -7.60
C LEU A 65 -5.53 12.84 -6.40
N LYS A 66 -6.01 13.80 -5.60
CA LYS A 66 -5.29 14.28 -4.40
C LYS A 66 -5.06 13.15 -3.39
N ALA A 67 -6.10 12.37 -3.09
CA ALA A 67 -6.02 11.27 -2.13
C ALA A 67 -5.05 10.17 -2.58
N ILE A 68 -5.09 9.78 -3.86
CA ILE A 68 -4.22 8.74 -4.39
C ILE A 68 -2.77 9.23 -4.46
N ARG A 69 -2.52 10.46 -4.95
CA ARG A 69 -1.18 11.06 -4.96
C ARG A 69 -0.58 11.06 -3.55
N PHE A 70 -1.35 11.49 -2.56
CA PHE A 70 -0.92 11.47 -1.16
C PHE A 70 -0.55 10.05 -0.70
N ALA A 71 -1.39 9.05 -0.97
CA ALA A 71 -1.11 7.67 -0.59
C ALA A 71 0.17 7.12 -1.25
N LEU A 72 0.39 7.38 -2.54
CA LEU A 72 1.58 6.99 -3.29
C LEU A 72 2.85 7.64 -2.73
N GLN A 73 2.81 8.94 -2.44
CA GLN A 73 3.94 9.67 -1.86
C GLN A 73 4.25 9.21 -0.43
N SER A 74 3.24 9.10 0.44
CA SER A 74 3.45 8.80 1.87
C SER A 74 3.81 7.35 2.16
N ARG A 75 3.44 6.39 1.29
CA ARG A 75 3.59 4.95 1.57
C ARG A 75 4.50 4.21 0.60
N PHE A 76 4.62 4.68 -0.64
CA PHE A 76 5.28 3.95 -1.73
C PHE A 76 6.50 4.70 -2.27
N GLY A 77 6.86 5.86 -1.69
CA GLY A 77 8.08 6.58 -2.04
C GLY A 77 8.02 7.29 -3.39
N TRP A 78 6.83 7.45 -3.97
CA TRP A 78 6.67 8.22 -5.20
C TRP A 78 7.07 9.68 -4.95
N SER A 79 7.87 10.23 -5.85
CA SER A 79 8.29 11.62 -5.83
C SER A 79 8.42 12.12 -7.25
N GLU A 80 8.14 13.40 -7.47
CA GLU A 80 8.44 14.08 -8.72
C GLU A 80 9.94 14.07 -9.03
N PHE A 81 10.77 13.99 -7.98
CA PHE A 81 12.23 13.95 -8.05
C PHE A 81 12.77 12.53 -7.97
N ALA A 82 12.02 11.51 -8.41
CA ALA A 82 12.49 10.13 -8.43
C ALA A 82 12.85 9.67 -9.86
N PRO A 83 14.07 9.15 -10.11
CA PRO A 83 15.23 9.17 -9.22
C PRO A 83 15.75 10.60 -9.01
N ARG A 84 16.40 10.85 -7.87
CA ARG A 84 16.93 12.18 -7.54
C ARG A 84 17.86 12.64 -8.67
N PRO A 85 17.69 13.86 -9.22
CA PRO A 85 18.64 14.40 -10.18
C PRO A 85 20.06 14.35 -9.60
N PRO A 86 21.09 14.02 -10.39
CA PRO A 86 22.47 14.17 -9.93
C PRO A 86 22.73 15.64 -9.59
N ASP A 87 23.45 15.86 -8.48
CA ASP A 87 23.83 17.20 -7.98
C ASP A 87 24.65 18.01 -9.01
#